data_AF-D3DA06-F1
#
_entry.id   AF-D3DA06-F1
#
_cell.length_a   1.000
_cell.length_b   1.000
_cell.length_c   1.000
_cell.angle_alpha   90.00
_cell.angle_beta   90.00
_cell.angle_gamma   90.00
#
_symmetry.space_group_name_H-M   'P 1'
#
loop_
_entity.id
_entity.type
_entity.pdbx_description
1 polymer ?
#
loop_
_entity_poly.entity_id
_entity_poly.type
_entity_poly.pdbx_seq_one_letter_code
_entity_poly.pdbx_strand_id
1 'polypeptide(L)' 'MAVAERKPDGGIEVPATVQGDGFTGDGVTVLYPGDEGYDQYDRWLKGRGQ' A
#
# COMPACT_ATOMS: atom_id res chain seq x y z
N MET A 1 -2.24 -12.38 -4.89
CA MET A 1 -2.45 -11.43 -3.78
C MET A 1 -1.36 -10.39 -3.89
N ALA A 2 -1.70 -9.13 -4.16
CA ALA A 2 -0.71 -8.06 -4.18
C ALA A 2 -0.12 -7.93 -2.76
N VAL A 3 1.20 -7.93 -2.66
CA VAL A 3 1.91 -7.70 -1.40
C VAL A 3 2.34 -6.24 -1.38
N ALA A 4 2.41 -5.62 -0.19
CA ALA A 4 2.91 -4.26 -0.12
C ALA A 4 4.38 -4.21 -0.58
N GLU A 5 4.79 -3.16 -1.30
CA GLU A 5 6.13 -2.99 -1.85
C GLU A 5 6.58 -1.52 -1.77
N ARG A 6 7.85 -1.29 -1.43
CA ARG A 6 8.44 0.05 -1.34
C ARG A 6 8.90 0.53 -2.71
N LYS A 7 8.44 1.71 -3.13
CA LYS A 7 8.79 2.34 -4.40
C LYS A 7 10.05 3.21 -4.27
N PRO A 8 10.76 3.46 -5.38
CA PRO A 8 11.99 4.27 -5.37
C PRO A 8 11.77 5.75 -5.01
N ASP A 9 10.55 6.25 -5.21
CA ASP A 9 10.11 7.61 -4.87
C ASP A 9 9.79 7.78 -3.38
N GLY A 10 9.94 6.72 -2.58
CA GLY A 10 9.63 6.70 -1.15
C GLY A 10 8.18 6.34 -0.83
N GLY A 11 7.33 6.13 -1.85
CA GLY A 11 5.99 5.61 -1.68
C GLY A 11 5.97 4.12 -1.33
N ILE A 12 4.84 3.64 -0.82
CA ILE A 12 4.58 2.22 -0.59
C ILE A 12 3.32 1.85 -1.37
N GLU A 13 3.47 0.96 -2.34
CA GLU A 13 2.33 0.34 -3.02
C GLU A 13 1.72 -0.69 -2.07
N VAL A 14 0.43 -0.58 -1.79
CA VAL A 14 -0.31 -1.49 -0.89
C VAL A 14 -1.56 -2.02 -1.59
N PRO A 15 -1.96 -3.27 -1.31
CA PRO A 15 -3.23 -3.79 -1.79
C PRO A 15 -4.38 -2.94 -1.22
N ALA A 16 -5.28 -2.52 -2.10
CA ALA A 16 -6.44 -1.73 -1.73
C ALA A 16 -7.69 -2.29 -2.41
N THR A 17 -8.79 -2.37 -1.67
CA THR A 17 -10.09 -2.68 -2.25
C THR A 17 -10.67 -1.39 -2.82
N VAL A 18 -10.87 -1.36 -4.14
CA VAL A 18 -11.53 -0.23 -4.81
C VAL A 18 -13.02 -0.55 -4.90
N GLN A 19 -13.84 0.29 -4.27
CA GLN A 19 -15.30 0.22 -4.38
C GLN A 19 -15.79 1.42 -5.19
N GLY A 20 -16.54 1.12 -6.25
CA GLY A 20 -17.30 2.10 -7.04
C GLY A 20 -18.78 1.74 -7.08
N ASP A 21 -19.58 2.55 -7.79
CA ASP A 21 -21.03 2.37 -7.91
C ASP A 21 -21.35 1.04 -8.64
N GLY A 22 -21.55 -0.02 -7.86
CA GLY A 22 -21.87 -1.37 -8.35
C GLY A 22 -20.68 -2.29 -8.65
N PHE A 23 -19.44 -1.90 -8.34
CA PHE A 23 -18.27 -2.77 -8.54
C PHE A 23 -17.30 -2.71 -7.37
N THR A 24 -16.86 -3.89 -6.92
CA THR A 24 -15.77 -4.05 -5.95
C THR A 24 -14.65 -4.83 -6.64
N GLY A 25 -13.45 -4.28 -6.66
CA GLY A 25 -12.28 -4.92 -7.22
C GLY A 25 -11.06 -4.82 -6.31
N ASP A 26 -10.16 -5.78 -6.46
CA ASP A 26 -8.83 -5.73 -5.86
C ASP A 26 -7.92 -4.86 -6.73
N GLY A 27 -7.36 -3.82 -6.14
CA GLY A 27 -6.39 -2.92 -6.77
C GLY A 27 -5.17 -2.71 -5.88
N VAL A 28 -4.37 -1.73 -6.27
CA VAL A 28 -3.26 -1.23 -5.47
C VAL A 28 -3.41 0.28 -5.34
N THR A 29 -3.01 0.81 -4.19
CA THR A 29 -2.86 2.26 -3.97
C THR A 29 -1.44 2.54 -3.51
N VAL A 30 -0.96 3.76 -3.72
CA VAL A 30 0.35 4.20 -3.24
C VAL A 30 0.14 5.11 -2.04
N LEU A 31 0.77 4.77 -0.92
CA LEU A 31 0.83 5.60 0.27
C LEU A 31 2.17 6.35 0.29
N TYR A 32 2.14 7.61 0.68
CA TYR A 32 3.31 8.46 0.88
C TYR A 32 3.53 8.79 2.36
N PRO A 33 4.74 9.26 2.75
CA PRO A 33 4.99 9.72 4.11
C PRO A 33 3.96 10.78 4.53
N GLY A 34 3.21 10.48 5.60
CA GLY A 34 2.12 11.32 6.10
C GLY A 34 0.72 10.82 5.73
N ASP A 35 0.59 9.89 4.78
CA ASP A 35 -0.69 9.22 4.51
C ASP A 35 -1.05 8.25 5.63
N GLU A 36 -2.36 8.11 5.86
CA GLU A 36 -2.88 7.16 6.84
C GLU A 36 -2.49 5.73 6.45
N GLY A 37 -1.86 5.02 7.38
CA GLY A 37 -1.37 3.65 7.17
C GLY A 37 0.04 3.55 6.58
N TYR A 38 0.66 4.64 6.13
CA TYR A 38 2.03 4.61 5.60
C TYR A 38 3.02 4.04 6.61
N ASP A 39 3.07 4.60 7.83
CA ASP A 39 4.00 4.16 8.88
C ASP A 39 3.81 2.68 9.28
N GLN A 40 2.56 2.19 9.21
CA GLN A 40 2.27 0.79 9.52
C GLN A 40 2.88 -0.13 8.45
N TYR A 41 2.66 0.18 7.18
CA TYR A 41 3.23 -0.59 6.08
C TYR A 41 4.74 -0.44 5.98
N ASP A 42 5.27 0.76 6.22
CA ASP A 42 6.71 1.02 6.29
C ASP A 42 7.39 0.14 7.34
N ARG A 43 6.84 0.11 8.55
CA ARG A 43 7.36 -0.73 9.64
C ARG A 43 7.25 -2.22 9.30
N TRP A 44 6.16 -2.62 8.66
CA TRP A 44 5.96 -4.01 8.25
C TRP A 44 6.98 -4.45 7.19
N LEU A 45 7.27 -3.61 6.20
CA LEU A 45 8.28 -3.87 5.16
C LEU A 45 9.70 -3.94 5.75
N LYS A 46 10.05 -3.00 6.62
CA LYS A 46 11.32 -3.00 7.35
C LYS A 46 11.52 -4.27 8.17
N GLY A 47 10.46 -4.77 8.82
CA GLY A 47 10.49 -6.03 9.57
C GLY A 47 10.66 -7.27 8.69
N ARG A 48 10.34 -7.16 7.40
CA ARG A 48 10.46 -8.23 6.40
C ARG A 48 11.79 -8.22 5.65
N GLY A 49 12.64 -7.22 5.88
CA GLY A 49 13.92 -7.03 5.18
C GLY A 49 13.78 -6.52 3.74
N GLN A 50 12.63 -5.91 3.40
CA GLN A 50 12.41 -5.17 2.15
C GLN A 50 12.68 -3.68 2.34
#